data_AF-A0A7T5CG59-F1
#
_entry.id   AF-A0A7T5CG59-F1
#
_cell.length_a   1.000
_cell.length_b   1.000
_cell.length_c   1.000
_cell.angle_alpha   90.00
_cell.angle_beta   90.00
_cell.angle_gamma   90.00
#
_symmetry.space_group_name_H-M   'P 1'
#
loop_
_entity.id
_entity.type
_entity.pdbx_description
1 polymer ?
#
loop_
_entity_poly.entity_id
_entity_poly.type
_entity_poly.pdbx_seq_one_letter_code
_entity_poly.pdbx_strand_id
1 'polypeptide(L)' 'MESVIGVVARFAMYALFQFFLYWPGWLVLKIVTLGRYPVSPMRREAWYEFELVAAVGMLALVGIGMAIAALA' A
#
# COMPACT_ATOMS: atom_id res chain seq x y z
N MET A 1 17.16 13.77 22.75
CA MET A 1 15.83 13.13 22.80
C MET A 1 14.95 13.52 21.62
N GLU A 2 15.00 14.77 21.14
CA GLU A 2 14.25 15.24 19.96
C GLU A 2 14.56 14.46 18.66
N SER A 3 15.79 13.99 18.48
CA SER A 3 16.18 13.20 17.29
C SER A 3 15.57 11.79 17.27
N VAL A 4 15.48 11.12 18.42
CA VAL A 4 14.92 9.75 18.52
C VAL A 4 13.42 9.77 18.23
N ILE A 5 12.71 10.76 18.78
CA ILE A 5 11.28 10.97 18.53
C ILE A 5 11.05 11.24 17.03
N GLY A 6 11.88 12.07 16.39
CA GLY A 6 11.80 12.35 14.96
C GLY A 6 12.02 11.10 14.09
N VAL A 7 12.98 10.24 14.45
CA VAL A 7 13.24 8.98 13.72
C VAL A 7 12.07 8.00 13.87
N VAL A 8 11.57 7.80 15.09
CA VAL A 8 10.44 6.91 15.36
C VAL A 8 9.17 7.40 14.66
N ALA A 9 8.91 8.72 14.69
CA ALA A 9 7.78 9.31 13.99
C ALA A 9 7.87 9.10 12.47
N ARG A 10 9.07 9.21 11.88
CA ARG A 10 9.30 8.92 10.46
C ARG A 10 9.02 7.47 10.11
N PHE A 11 9.52 6.53 10.90
CA PHE A 11 9.27 5.10 10.71
C PHE A 11 7.79 4.74 10.88
N ALA A 12 7.14 5.30 11.90
CA ALA A 12 5.71 5.10 12.12
C ALA A 12 4.90 5.65 10.96
N MET A 13 5.21 6.85 10.47
CA MET A 13 4.54 7.45 9.31
C MET A 13 4.74 6.60 8.05
N TYR A 14 5.96 6.10 7.82
CA TYR A 14 6.25 5.21 6.69
C TYR A 14 5.44 3.92 6.76
N ALA A 15 5.41 3.27 7.93
CA ALA A 15 4.64 2.05 8.15
C ALA A 15 3.12 2.30 8.01
N LEU A 16 2.62 3.43 8.52
CA LEU A 16 1.22 3.83 8.39
C LEU A 16 0.85 4.03 6.92
N PHE A 17 1.72 4.69 6.15
CA PHE A 17 1.53 4.93 4.72
C PHE A 17 1.50 3.61 3.95
N GLN A 18 2.44 2.72 4.25
CA GLN A 18 2.53 1.39 3.63
C GLN A 18 1.29 0.55 3.95
N PHE A 19 0.78 0.62 5.17
CA PHE A 19 -0.46 -0.04 5.59
C PHE A 19 -1.69 0.55 4.88
N PHE A 20 -1.77 1.87 4.77
CA PHE A 20 -2.86 2.55 4.07
C PHE A 20 -2.87 2.23 2.58
N LEU A 21 -1.69 2.17 1.93
CA LEU A 21 -1.55 1.83 0.51
C LEU A 21 -1.74 0.34 0.24
N TYR A 22 -1.45 -0.52 1.22
CA TYR A 22 -1.66 -1.95 1.10
C TYR A 22 -3.13 -2.28 0.82
N TRP A 23 -4.08 -1.63 1.50
CA TRP A 23 -5.51 -1.85 1.34
C TRP A 23 -6.03 -1.67 -0.11
N PRO A 24 -5.82 -0.51 -0.76
CA PRO A 24 -6.24 -0.32 -2.15
C PRO A 24 -5.49 -1.25 -3.10
N GLY A 25 -4.20 -1.49 -2.88
CA GLY A 25 -3.43 -2.42 -3.71
C GLY A 25 -3.94 -3.86 -3.61
N TRP A 26 -4.28 -4.30 -2.39
CA TRP A 26 -4.86 -5.60 -2.11
C TRP A 26 -6.19 -5.77 -2.84
N LEU A 27 -7.05 -4.76 -2.75
CA LEU A 27 -8.37 -4.76 -3.39
C LEU A 27 -8.24 -4.79 -4.92
N VAL A 28 -7.36 -3.98 -5.49
CA VAL A 28 -7.07 -3.97 -6.94
C VAL A 28 -6.56 -5.34 -7.40
N LEU A 29 -5.60 -5.92 -6.69
CA LEU A 29 -5.06 -7.24 -7.03
C LEU A 29 -6.11 -8.33 -6.89
N LYS A 30 -6.97 -8.28 -5.86
CA LYS A 30 -8.10 -9.20 -5.72
C LYS A 30 -9.06 -9.10 -6.89
N ILE A 31 -9.36 -7.90 -7.37
CA ILE A 31 -10.23 -7.71 -8.54
C ILE A 31 -9.55 -8.27 -9.79
N VAL A 32 -8.32 -7.86 -10.08
CA VAL A 32 -7.59 -8.22 -11.31
C VAL A 32 -7.28 -9.72 -11.37
N THR A 33 -7.04 -10.34 -10.22
CA THR A 33 -6.72 -11.78 -10.14
C THR A 33 -7.94 -12.66 -9.83
N LEU A 34 -9.16 -12.12 -9.88
CA LEU A 34 -10.41 -12.84 -9.59
C LEU A 34 -10.39 -13.53 -8.23
N GLY A 35 -9.85 -12.84 -7.23
CA GLY A 35 -9.77 -13.31 -5.87
C GLY A 35 -8.57 -14.21 -5.57
N ARG A 36 -7.71 -14.53 -6.55
CA ARG A 36 -6.60 -15.49 -6.36
C ARG A 36 -5.44 -14.92 -5.55
N TYR A 37 -5.12 -13.64 -5.70
CA TYR A 37 -4.00 -13.00 -5.03
C TYR A 37 -4.41 -11.69 -4.33
N PRO A 38 -3.82 -11.35 -3.18
CA PRO A 38 -2.93 -12.19 -2.35
C PRO A 38 -3.73 -13.12 -1.42
N VAL A 39 -3.14 -14.26 -1.07
CA VAL A 39 -3.85 -15.37 -0.40
C VAL A 39 -4.11 -15.11 1.09
N SER A 40 -3.18 -14.47 1.81
CA SER A 40 -3.41 -13.99 3.17
C SER A 40 -2.31 -12.99 3.61
N PRO A 41 -2.68 -11.82 4.15
CA PRO A 41 -1.73 -10.84 4.68
C PRO A 41 -0.97 -11.31 5.94
N MET A 42 -1.45 -12.37 6.60
CA MET A 42 -0.92 -12.84 7.88
C MET A 42 0.23 -13.86 7.74
N ARG A 43 0.65 -14.21 6.51
CA ARG A 43 1.77 -15.13 6.32
C ARG A 43 3.07 -14.43 6.65
N ARG A 44 3.85 -15.02 7.57
CA ARG A 44 5.16 -14.51 8.02
C ARG A 44 6.18 -14.28 6.90
N GLU A 45 6.02 -14.96 5.77
CA GLU A 45 6.90 -14.86 4.59
C GLU A 45 6.48 -13.76 3.60
N ALA A 46 5.31 -13.14 3.80
CA ALA A 46 4.72 -12.18 2.85
C ALA A 46 5.26 -10.75 2.98
N TRP A 47 6.38 -10.53 3.67
CA TRP A 47 6.91 -9.17 3.88
C TRP A 47 7.29 -8.49 2.56
N TYR A 48 7.86 -9.25 1.62
CA TYR A 48 8.16 -8.77 0.26
C TYR A 48 6.89 -8.57 -0.58
N GLU A 49 5.87 -9.42 -0.37
CA GLU A 49 4.56 -9.27 -1.02
C GLU A 49 3.85 -8.00 -0.54
N PHE A 50 4.04 -7.61 0.72
CA PHE A 50 3.43 -6.43 1.32
C PHE A 50 3.88 -5.14 0.61
N GLU A 51 5.17 -4.98 0.34
CA GLU A 51 5.71 -3.84 -0.40
C GLU A 51 5.17 -3.77 -1.83
N LEU A 52 5.14 -4.91 -2.52
CA LEU A 52 4.58 -5.00 -3.88
C LEU A 52 3.10 -4.64 -3.91
N VAL A 53 2.31 -5.14 -2.96
CA VAL A 53 0.88 -4.81 -2.85
C VAL A 53 0.70 -3.32 -2.55
N ALA A 54 1.47 -2.75 -1.62
CA ALA A 54 1.42 -1.31 -1.33
C ALA A 54 1.81 -0.45 -2.56
N ALA A 55 2.81 -0.88 -3.34
CA ALA A 55 3.19 -0.22 -4.58
C ALA A 55 2.07 -0.25 -5.62
N VAL A 56 1.36 -1.37 -5.76
CA VAL A 56 0.17 -1.46 -6.62
C VAL A 56 -0.92 -0.50 -6.13
N GLY A 57 -1.13 -0.40 -4.82
CA GLY A 57 -2.09 0.55 -4.25
C GLY A 57 -1.74 2.00 -4.53
N MET A 58 -0.45 2.35 -4.46
CA MET A 58 0.04 3.68 -4.85
C MET A 58 -0.25 3.96 -6.33
N LEU A 59 0.09 3.03 -7.23
CA LEU A 59 -0.17 3.19 -8.67
C LEU A 59 -1.66 3.33 -8.96
N ALA A 60 -2.51 2.57 -8.26
CA ALA A 60 -3.95 2.67 -8.42
C ALA A 60 -4.49 4.04 -7.99
N LEU A 61 -4.08 4.56 -6.83
CA LEU A 61 -4.50 5.88 -6.35
C LEU A 61 -4.01 7.01 -7.26
N VAL A 62 -2.76 6.94 -7.72
CA VAL A 62 -2.21 7.90 -8.69
C VAL A 62 -2.97 7.84 -10.01
N GLY A 63 -3.24 6.63 -10.51
CA GLY A 63 -4.01 6.43 -11.73
C GLY A 63 -5.44 6.99 -11.63
N ILE A 64 -6.13 6.73 -10.52
CA ILE A 64 -7.47 7.28 -10.24
C ILE A 64 -7.41 8.81 -10.18
N GLY A 65 -6.45 9.38 -9.45
CA GLY A 65 -6.27 10.83 -9.35
C GLY A 65 -6.02 11.48 -10.70
N MET A 66 -5.17 10.89 -11.54
CA MET A 66 -4.94 11.36 -12.92
C MET A 66 -6.19 11.24 -13.78
N ALA A 67 -6.92 10.13 -13.69
CA ALA A 67 -8.16 9.95 -14.45
C ALA A 67 -9.23 10.98 -14.07
N ILE A 68 -9.39 11.27 -12.77
CA ILE A 68 -10.29 12.32 -12.29
C ILE A 68 -9.84 13.68 -12.81
N ALA A 69 -8.55 14.01 -12.70
CA ALA A 69 -8.00 15.27 -13.17
C ALA A 69 -8.13 15.46 -14.69
N ALA A 70 -8.09 14.37 -15.46
CA ALA A 70 -8.29 14.41 -16.91
C ALA A 70 -9.76 14.57 -17.32
N LEU A 71 -10.71 14.27 -16.42
CA LEU A 71 -12.15 14.34 -16.65
C LEU A 71 -12.80 15.61 -16.06
N ALA A 72 -12.05 16.39 -15.28
CA ALA A 72 -12.47 17.65 -14.66
C ALA A 72 -12.13 18.86 -15.55
#